data_AF-A0A1Y4A6V1-F1
#
_entry.id   AF-A0A1Y4A6V1-F1
#
_cell.length_a   1.000
_cell.length_b   1.000
_cell.length_c   1.000
_cell.angle_alpha   90.00
_cell.angle_beta   90.00
_cell.angle_gamma   90.00
#
_symmetry.space_group_name_H-M   'P 1'
#
loop_
_entity.id
_entity.type
_entity.pdbx_description
1 polymer ?
#
loop_
_entity_poly.entity_id
_entity_poly.type
_entity_poly.pdbx_seq_one_letter_code
_entity_poly.pdbx_strand_id
1 'polypeptide(L)'
;MLSTLLIRIFVSKSVTIMKHLFIILFLLCGLSAFAQPKVNDKPATSTDFPLCANGKPCDIYISSEDFEVVKKTAALFAEDIARVTGVKRPVSVKNPTEGKNIVVIGTLGHNRFIDEMVKQKKLDVSAIRHGWEQYVLKTINQPTENIDRVLIIAGCDRRGTAYGTFALSEAMGMSPLYWWSDVPVKRHDALYVEAIDYASKAPSIKYRGIFINDEGWGITPWASKTFDKELGDIGPKTYAKVCELILRMRGNMLAPAMHPSSGAFNKYPDNKLVADSFAIVMTSSHCEPLLFNNVTEWDKETMGDWNYLTNKDGINKVLDKRISENGPYENFYTLAMRGIHDAGLVGVPKEREVSLIEEVLTDQRNILSKYIPHPIDSIPQQFVPYKEVLDIYERGLKVPDDVTLVWVDDNYGYMKRLSNPQEQQRSGRAGVYYHTSYLGAPHDYLWICTTPPVLMYEELKKAYDTGADRY
;
A
#
# COMPACT_ATOMS: atom_id res chain seq x y z
N MET A 1 -29.53 44.43 49.16
CA MET A 1 -29.32 43.02 49.55
C MET A 1 -30.16 42.03 48.73
N LEU A 2 -31.35 42.40 48.20
CA LEU A 2 -32.15 41.49 47.36
C LEU A 2 -31.62 41.27 45.93
N SER A 3 -30.94 42.24 45.32
CA SER A 3 -30.49 42.15 43.91
C SER A 3 -29.37 41.14 43.69
N THR A 4 -28.44 41.01 44.64
CA THR A 4 -27.30 40.08 44.55
C THR A 4 -27.69 38.62 44.73
N LEU A 5 -28.78 38.34 45.45
CA LEU A 5 -29.26 36.96 45.67
C LEU A 5 -29.99 36.42 44.42
N LEU A 6 -30.80 37.25 43.76
CA LEU A 6 -31.50 36.89 42.51
C LEU A 6 -30.52 36.61 41.36
N ILE A 7 -29.45 37.40 41.24
CA ILE A 7 -28.40 37.19 40.22
C ILE A 7 -27.67 35.85 40.47
N ARG A 8 -27.35 35.51 41.73
CA ARG A 8 -26.71 34.22 42.06
C ARG A 8 -27.61 33.02 41.77
N ILE A 9 -28.91 33.12 42.01
CA ILE A 9 -29.87 32.05 41.72
C ILE A 9 -30.06 31.86 40.21
N PHE A 10 -30.12 32.96 39.44
CA PHE A 10 -30.18 32.89 37.97
C PHE A 10 -28.92 32.30 37.35
N VAL A 11 -27.73 32.73 37.79
CA VAL A 11 -26.44 32.19 37.31
C VAL A 11 -26.31 30.71 37.68
N SER A 12 -26.71 30.31 38.88
CA SER A 12 -26.68 28.90 39.31
C SER A 12 -27.60 28.01 38.46
N LYS A 13 -28.85 28.44 38.19
CA LYS A 13 -29.78 27.67 37.34
C LYS A 13 -29.32 27.60 35.89
N SER A 14 -28.79 28.70 35.33
CA SER A 14 -28.26 28.72 33.97
C SER A 14 -27.04 27.80 33.80
N VAL A 15 -26.15 27.72 34.79
CA VAL A 15 -25.00 26.80 34.76
C VAL A 15 -25.44 25.33 34.83
N THR A 16 -26.46 25.00 35.61
CA THR A 16 -27.00 23.62 35.69
C THR A 16 -27.70 23.21 34.39
N ILE A 17 -28.49 24.11 33.79
CA ILE A 17 -29.15 23.87 32.50
C ILE A 17 -28.10 23.70 31.39
N MET A 18 -27.06 24.53 31.38
CA MET A 18 -25.98 24.47 30.39
C MET A 18 -25.11 23.20 30.53
N LYS A 19 -24.89 22.71 31.75
CA LYS A 19 -24.26 21.40 32.00
C LYS A 19 -25.10 20.23 31.47
N HIS A 20 -26.42 20.25 31.69
CA HIS A 20 -27.31 19.21 31.16
C HIS A 20 -27.41 19.27 29.63
N LEU A 21 -27.43 20.46 29.03
CA LEU A 21 -27.37 20.62 27.58
C LEU A 21 -26.05 20.09 27.00
N PHE A 22 -24.91 20.34 27.66
CA PHE A 22 -23.62 19.81 27.23
C PHE A 22 -23.54 18.29 27.31
N ILE A 23 -24.10 17.68 28.36
CA ILE A 23 -24.15 16.21 28.52
C ILE A 23 -25.09 15.59 27.48
N ILE A 24 -26.23 16.21 27.18
CA ILE A 24 -27.15 15.77 26.12
C ILE A 24 -26.52 15.95 24.74
N LEU A 25 -25.74 17.02 24.51
CA LEU A 25 -24.99 17.23 23.26
C LEU A 25 -23.84 16.22 23.12
N PHE A 26 -23.19 15.83 24.23
CA PHE A 26 -22.19 14.76 24.26
C PHE A 26 -22.80 13.36 24.06
N LEU A 27 -24.05 13.15 24.46
CA LEU A 27 -24.82 11.92 24.22
C LEU A 27 -25.46 11.87 22.82
N LEU A 28 -25.76 13.03 22.21
CA LEU A 28 -26.27 13.17 20.83
C LEU A 28 -25.15 13.20 19.80
N CYS A 29 -23.94 13.61 20.18
CA CYS A 29 -22.71 13.19 19.52
C CYS A 29 -22.47 11.72 19.88
N GLY A 30 -23.36 10.84 19.43
CA GLY A 30 -23.00 9.45 19.25
C GLY A 30 -21.74 9.45 18.40
N LEU A 31 -20.60 9.26 19.04
CA LEU A 31 -19.39 8.82 18.36
C LEU A 31 -19.87 7.64 17.53
N SER A 32 -19.98 7.82 16.21
CA SER A 32 -19.94 6.70 15.29
C SER A 32 -18.59 6.08 15.53
N ALA A 33 -18.52 5.21 16.54
CA ALA A 33 -17.40 4.35 16.77
C ALA A 33 -17.35 3.53 15.48
N PHE A 34 -16.40 3.88 14.61
CA PHE A 34 -16.06 3.10 13.44
C PHE A 34 -15.50 1.79 13.96
N ALA A 35 -16.39 0.86 14.29
CA ALA A 35 -16.03 -0.43 14.80
C ALA A 35 -15.39 -1.19 13.65
N GLN A 36 -14.16 -1.65 13.85
CA GLN A 36 -13.56 -2.67 13.01
C GLN A 36 -14.51 -3.89 12.97
N PRO A 37 -14.51 -4.67 11.86
CA PRO A 37 -15.31 -5.87 11.80
C PRO A 37 -14.96 -6.80 12.97
N LYS A 38 -16.00 -7.37 13.58
CA LYS A 38 -15.87 -8.35 14.66
C LYS A 38 -16.42 -9.68 14.22
N VAL A 39 -15.66 -10.74 14.50
CA VAL A 39 -16.07 -12.12 14.28
C VAL A 39 -16.03 -12.87 15.60
N ASN A 40 -17.14 -13.54 15.92
CA ASN A 40 -17.33 -14.28 17.16
C ASN A 40 -17.63 -15.76 16.88
N ASP A 41 -17.36 -16.61 17.87
CA ASP A 41 -17.60 -18.06 17.79
C ASP A 41 -19.08 -18.44 17.91
N LYS A 42 -19.88 -17.48 18.38
CA LYS A 42 -21.31 -17.62 18.62
C LYS A 42 -22.02 -16.33 18.21
N PRO A 43 -23.27 -16.41 17.75
CA PRO A 43 -24.04 -15.21 17.47
C PRO A 43 -24.33 -14.48 18.78
N ALA A 44 -23.99 -13.20 18.83
CA ALA A 44 -24.44 -12.27 19.87
C ALA A 44 -25.91 -11.88 19.62
N THR A 45 -26.31 -11.78 18.36
CA THR A 45 -27.68 -11.43 17.95
C THR A 45 -28.19 -12.33 16.82
N SER A 46 -29.50 -12.35 16.60
CA SER A 46 -30.10 -13.07 15.45
C SER A 46 -29.73 -12.45 14.10
N THR A 47 -29.25 -11.21 14.09
CA THR A 47 -28.82 -10.49 12.89
C THR A 47 -27.37 -10.78 12.48
N ASP A 48 -26.59 -11.45 13.34
CA ASP A 48 -25.21 -11.80 13.01
C ASP A 48 -25.14 -12.76 11.83
N PHE A 49 -24.19 -12.51 10.94
CA PHE A 49 -24.03 -13.24 9.69
C PHE A 49 -23.17 -14.50 9.91
N PRO A 50 -23.69 -15.71 9.66
CA PRO A 50 -22.97 -16.96 9.92
C PRO A 50 -21.98 -17.26 8.80
N LEU A 51 -20.76 -16.72 8.86
CA LEU A 51 -19.72 -16.96 7.87
C LEU A 51 -19.34 -18.45 7.77
N CYS A 52 -19.29 -19.15 8.90
CA CYS A 52 -19.22 -20.60 8.97
C CYS A 52 -19.93 -21.09 10.23
N ALA A 53 -20.91 -21.97 10.12
CA ALA A 53 -21.63 -22.47 11.29
C ALA A 53 -22.05 -23.93 11.08
N ASN A 54 -22.06 -24.73 12.16
CA ASN A 54 -22.46 -26.13 12.12
C ASN A 54 -21.71 -26.96 11.04
N GLY A 55 -20.40 -26.70 10.89
CA GLY A 55 -19.56 -27.34 9.87
C GLY A 55 -19.87 -26.94 8.43
N LYS A 56 -20.60 -25.83 8.21
CA LYS A 56 -20.97 -25.32 6.88
C LYS A 56 -20.48 -23.88 6.68
N PRO A 57 -19.42 -23.66 5.88
CA PRO A 57 -19.02 -22.33 5.45
C PRO A 57 -20.02 -21.75 4.44
N CYS A 58 -20.17 -20.43 4.44
CA CYS A 58 -20.91 -19.70 3.41
C CYS A 58 -20.29 -19.89 2.02
N ASP A 59 -21.14 -19.77 1.01
CA ASP A 59 -20.68 -19.64 -0.37
C ASP A 59 -20.08 -18.23 -0.58
N ILE A 60 -18.90 -18.18 -1.21
CA ILE A 60 -18.18 -16.94 -1.51
C ILE A 60 -18.29 -16.70 -3.01
N TYR A 61 -18.75 -15.51 -3.40
CA TYR A 61 -18.98 -15.14 -4.78
C TYR A 61 -18.15 -13.91 -5.16
N ILE A 62 -17.54 -14.00 -6.34
CA ILE A 62 -16.90 -12.87 -7.03
C ILE A 62 -17.39 -12.81 -8.48
N SER A 63 -17.23 -11.65 -9.12
CA SER A 63 -17.45 -11.51 -10.56
C SER A 63 -16.24 -12.04 -11.33
N SER A 64 -16.46 -12.77 -12.42
CA SER A 64 -15.38 -13.15 -13.34
C SER A 64 -14.76 -11.94 -14.06
N GLU A 65 -15.51 -10.83 -14.15
CA GLU A 65 -15.11 -9.56 -14.76
C GLU A 65 -14.31 -8.66 -13.79
N ASP A 66 -14.16 -9.06 -12.52
CA ASP A 66 -13.38 -8.30 -11.53
C ASP A 66 -11.87 -8.49 -11.69
N PHE A 67 -11.10 -7.66 -10.99
CA PHE A 67 -9.64 -7.63 -11.06
C PHE A 67 -8.99 -8.93 -10.54
N GLU A 68 -7.82 -9.26 -11.07
CA GLU A 68 -7.07 -10.47 -10.68
C GLU A 68 -6.75 -10.50 -9.18
N VAL A 69 -6.38 -9.37 -8.58
CA VAL A 69 -6.14 -9.27 -7.13
C VAL A 69 -7.37 -9.64 -6.29
N VAL A 70 -8.58 -9.37 -6.79
CA VAL A 70 -9.83 -9.74 -6.10
C VAL A 70 -10.02 -11.25 -6.15
N LYS A 71 -9.72 -11.90 -7.29
CA LYS A 71 -9.75 -13.37 -7.44
C LYS A 71 -8.77 -14.03 -6.48
N LYS A 72 -7.52 -13.54 -6.43
CA LYS A 72 -6.50 -14.03 -5.50
C LYS A 72 -6.91 -13.83 -4.05
N THR A 73 -7.38 -12.64 -3.70
CA THR A 73 -7.75 -12.32 -2.32
C THR A 73 -8.96 -13.13 -1.85
N ALA A 74 -9.95 -13.36 -2.71
CA ALA A 74 -11.08 -14.22 -2.38
C ALA A 74 -10.65 -15.69 -2.19
N ALA A 75 -9.71 -16.19 -3.00
CA ALA A 75 -9.14 -17.52 -2.81
C ALA A 75 -8.37 -17.64 -1.48
N LEU A 76 -7.53 -16.64 -1.15
CA LEU A 76 -6.84 -16.56 0.14
C LEU A 76 -7.82 -16.49 1.32
N PHE A 77 -8.89 -15.73 1.20
CA PHE A 77 -9.95 -15.64 2.21
C PHE A 77 -10.67 -16.98 2.44
N ALA A 78 -10.96 -17.72 1.36
CA ALA A 78 -11.52 -19.07 1.46
C ALA A 78 -10.57 -20.05 2.16
N GLU A 79 -9.26 -19.94 1.90
CA GLU A 79 -8.24 -20.72 2.61
C GLU A 79 -8.11 -20.30 4.08
N ASP A 80 -8.22 -19.01 4.37
CA ASP A 80 -8.19 -18.46 5.74
C ASP A 80 -9.36 -19.02 6.57
N ILE A 81 -10.58 -19.03 6.02
CA ILE A 81 -11.74 -19.70 6.65
C ILE A 81 -11.43 -21.18 6.89
N ALA A 82 -10.80 -21.88 5.93
CA ALA A 82 -10.45 -23.28 6.09
C ALA A 82 -9.37 -23.50 7.18
N ARG A 83 -8.37 -22.61 7.29
CA ARG A 83 -7.35 -22.66 8.35
C ARG A 83 -7.96 -22.48 9.73
N VAL A 84 -8.95 -21.59 9.85
CA VAL A 84 -9.64 -21.31 11.12
C VAL A 84 -10.64 -22.42 11.49
N THR A 85 -11.46 -22.87 10.54
CA THR A 85 -12.63 -23.74 10.81
C THR A 85 -12.42 -25.19 10.43
N GLY A 86 -11.51 -25.48 9.50
CA GLY A 86 -11.18 -26.82 9.02
C GLY A 86 -12.10 -27.28 7.90
N VAL A 87 -13.05 -26.44 7.51
CA VAL A 87 -13.97 -26.72 6.42
C VAL A 87 -13.61 -25.84 5.24
N LYS A 88 -13.32 -26.48 4.10
CA LYS A 88 -12.97 -25.79 2.86
C LYS A 88 -14.20 -25.62 1.98
N ARG A 89 -14.36 -24.42 1.44
CA ARG A 89 -15.34 -24.12 0.38
C ARG A 89 -14.63 -23.41 -0.77
N PRO A 90 -14.83 -23.83 -2.03
CA PRO A 90 -14.29 -23.10 -3.17
C PRO A 90 -15.01 -21.76 -3.37
N VAL A 91 -14.31 -20.79 -3.96
CA VAL A 91 -14.91 -19.53 -4.42
C VAL A 91 -15.68 -19.78 -5.72
N SER A 92 -16.88 -19.23 -5.81
CA SER A 92 -17.70 -19.20 -7.02
C SER A 92 -17.48 -17.89 -7.78
N VAL A 93 -17.40 -17.98 -9.11
CA VAL A 93 -17.15 -16.83 -10.01
C VAL A 93 -18.41 -16.37 -10.77
N LYS A 94 -19.57 -16.90 -10.40
CA LYS A 94 -20.86 -16.57 -11.02
C LYS A 94 -21.69 -15.73 -10.06
N ASN A 95 -22.50 -14.81 -10.59
CA ASN A 95 -23.43 -14.06 -9.75
C ASN A 95 -24.34 -15.02 -8.96
N PRO A 96 -24.56 -14.77 -7.66
CA PRO A 96 -25.45 -15.59 -6.87
C PRO A 96 -26.91 -15.36 -7.29
N THR A 97 -27.63 -16.44 -7.58
CA THR A 97 -29.06 -16.40 -7.92
C THR A 97 -29.96 -16.92 -6.80
N GLU A 98 -29.39 -17.71 -5.87
CA GLU A 98 -30.03 -18.30 -4.71
C GLU A 98 -29.00 -18.53 -3.61
N GLY A 99 -29.44 -18.63 -2.35
CA GLY A 99 -28.58 -19.06 -1.25
C GLY A 99 -28.99 -18.50 0.11
N LYS A 100 -28.91 -19.30 1.17
CA LYS A 100 -29.32 -18.84 2.51
C LYS A 100 -28.43 -17.71 3.04
N ASN A 101 -27.13 -17.96 3.11
CA ASN A 101 -26.16 -16.98 3.57
C ASN A 101 -24.99 -16.99 2.58
N ILE A 102 -24.71 -15.84 1.98
CA ILE A 102 -23.67 -15.72 0.95
C ILE A 102 -22.74 -14.55 1.24
N VAL A 103 -21.48 -14.68 0.83
CA VAL A 103 -20.51 -13.57 0.82
C VAL A 103 -20.31 -13.12 -0.61
N VAL A 104 -20.41 -11.81 -0.87
CA VAL A 104 -20.13 -11.23 -2.18
C VAL A 104 -18.97 -10.26 -2.04
N ILE A 105 -17.89 -10.53 -2.77
CA ILE A 105 -16.66 -9.72 -2.78
C ILE A 105 -16.52 -9.11 -4.16
N GLY A 106 -16.29 -7.80 -4.24
CA GLY A 106 -16.02 -7.19 -5.53
C GLY A 106 -15.73 -5.71 -5.51
N THR A 107 -15.29 -5.20 -6.65
CA THR A 107 -14.99 -3.79 -6.86
C THR A 107 -16.20 -3.09 -7.47
N LEU A 108 -16.49 -1.86 -7.03
CA LEU A 108 -17.59 -1.06 -7.60
C LEU A 108 -17.42 -0.91 -9.11
N GLY A 109 -18.49 -1.14 -9.88
CA GLY A 109 -18.48 -1.11 -11.34
C GLY A 109 -17.95 -2.38 -12.03
N HIS A 110 -17.46 -3.36 -11.27
CA HIS A 110 -16.94 -4.64 -11.80
C HIS A 110 -17.74 -5.86 -11.29
N ASN A 111 -18.74 -5.64 -10.43
CA ASN A 111 -19.57 -6.69 -9.86
C ASN A 111 -21.05 -6.30 -9.90
N ARG A 112 -21.78 -6.91 -10.85
CA ARG A 112 -23.19 -6.57 -11.12
C ARG A 112 -24.12 -6.75 -9.91
N PHE A 113 -23.86 -7.73 -9.05
CA PHE A 113 -24.66 -7.92 -7.84
C PHE A 113 -24.50 -6.73 -6.89
N ILE A 114 -23.26 -6.31 -6.64
CA ILE A 114 -22.95 -5.14 -5.80
C ILE A 114 -23.56 -3.88 -6.41
N ASP A 115 -23.38 -3.67 -7.71
CA ASP A 115 -23.89 -2.48 -8.39
C ASP A 115 -25.43 -2.39 -8.33
N GLU A 116 -26.14 -3.52 -8.43
CA GLU A 116 -27.59 -3.55 -8.27
C GLU A 116 -28.02 -3.24 -6.82
N MET A 117 -27.28 -3.70 -5.80
CA MET A 117 -27.54 -3.34 -4.40
C MET A 117 -27.35 -1.83 -4.16
N VAL A 118 -26.37 -1.21 -4.83
CA VAL A 118 -26.17 0.25 -4.80
C VAL A 118 -27.34 0.96 -5.48
N LYS A 119 -27.74 0.52 -6.68
CA LYS A 119 -28.85 1.10 -7.44
C LYS A 119 -30.19 1.03 -6.69
N GLN A 120 -30.44 -0.08 -5.99
CA GLN A 120 -31.60 -0.28 -5.14
C GLN A 120 -31.53 0.45 -3.80
N LYS A 121 -30.44 1.19 -3.53
CA LYS A 121 -30.17 1.89 -2.26
C LYS A 121 -30.11 0.96 -1.04
N LYS A 122 -29.82 -0.33 -1.26
CA LYS A 122 -29.58 -1.32 -0.20
C LYS A 122 -28.14 -1.29 0.31
N LEU A 123 -27.22 -0.75 -0.50
CA LEU A 123 -25.82 -0.50 -0.16
C LEU A 123 -25.48 0.97 -0.40
N ASP A 124 -25.13 1.70 0.65
CA ASP A 124 -24.57 3.05 0.50
C ASP A 124 -23.04 2.96 0.32
N VAL A 125 -22.54 3.63 -0.72
CA VAL A 125 -21.11 3.68 -1.07
C VAL A 125 -20.62 5.12 -1.21
N SER A 126 -21.44 6.10 -0.80
CA SER A 126 -21.13 7.53 -0.92
C SER A 126 -19.78 7.88 -0.26
N ALA A 127 -19.47 7.28 0.88
CA ALA A 127 -18.25 7.54 1.65
C ALA A 127 -16.94 7.05 0.99
N ILE A 128 -17.03 6.12 0.04
CA ILE A 128 -15.85 5.53 -0.63
C ILE A 128 -15.80 5.86 -2.13
N ARG A 129 -16.86 6.47 -2.67
CA ARG A 129 -16.95 6.77 -4.10
C ARG A 129 -15.86 7.78 -4.48
N HIS A 130 -15.08 7.45 -5.50
CA HIS A 130 -13.89 8.22 -5.92
C HIS A 130 -12.79 8.33 -4.84
N GLY A 131 -12.84 7.45 -3.83
CA GLY A 131 -11.81 7.32 -2.82
C GLY A 131 -10.55 6.63 -3.33
N TRP A 132 -9.61 6.42 -2.42
CA TRP A 132 -8.38 5.65 -2.66
C TRP A 132 -8.28 4.53 -1.64
N GLU A 133 -8.31 3.29 -2.12
CA GLU A 133 -8.14 2.06 -1.34
C GLU A 133 -9.13 1.90 -0.19
N GLN A 134 -10.31 2.48 -0.35
CA GLN A 134 -11.40 2.40 0.62
C GLN A 134 -12.35 1.24 0.29
N TYR A 135 -13.07 0.78 1.31
CA TYR A 135 -14.04 -0.30 1.18
C TYR A 135 -15.22 -0.13 2.13
N VAL A 136 -16.31 -0.83 1.81
CA VAL A 136 -17.47 -1.01 2.68
C VAL A 136 -17.66 -2.48 3.02
N LEU A 137 -18.10 -2.73 4.25
CA LEU A 137 -18.58 -4.02 4.74
C LEU A 137 -20.03 -3.86 5.16
N LYS A 138 -20.93 -4.65 4.56
CA LYS A 138 -22.36 -4.54 4.85
C LYS A 138 -23.04 -5.90 4.91
N THR A 139 -23.74 -6.18 6.01
CA THR A 139 -24.70 -7.28 6.07
C THR A 139 -26.09 -6.79 5.66
N ILE A 140 -26.75 -7.52 4.76
CA ILE A 140 -28.11 -7.22 4.28
C ILE A 140 -28.98 -8.46 4.45
N ASN A 141 -30.13 -8.30 5.11
CA ASN A 141 -31.17 -9.32 5.18
C ASN A 141 -32.08 -9.21 3.95
N GLN A 142 -32.45 -10.34 3.38
CA GLN A 142 -33.30 -10.47 2.19
C GLN A 142 -32.87 -9.52 1.05
N PRO A 143 -31.59 -9.58 0.59
CA PRO A 143 -31.13 -8.74 -0.52
C PRO A 143 -31.91 -8.99 -1.80
N THR A 144 -32.36 -10.22 -2.03
CA THR A 144 -33.27 -10.65 -3.11
C THR A 144 -34.28 -11.64 -2.54
N GLU A 145 -35.28 -12.04 -3.34
CA GLU A 145 -36.30 -13.03 -2.92
C GLU A 145 -35.70 -14.41 -2.59
N ASN A 146 -34.62 -14.81 -3.29
CA ASN A 146 -34.02 -16.14 -3.18
C ASN A 146 -32.77 -16.18 -2.30
N ILE A 147 -32.43 -15.08 -1.63
CA ILE A 147 -31.25 -14.99 -0.76
C ILE A 147 -31.68 -14.49 0.61
N ASP A 148 -31.45 -15.27 1.68
CA ASP A 148 -31.90 -14.87 3.02
C ASP A 148 -31.02 -13.75 3.60
N ARG A 149 -29.69 -13.87 3.45
CA ARG A 149 -28.70 -12.90 3.93
C ARG A 149 -27.46 -12.83 3.04
N VAL A 150 -26.90 -11.64 2.91
CA VAL A 150 -25.60 -11.41 2.25
C VAL A 150 -24.67 -10.59 3.12
N LEU A 151 -23.39 -10.95 3.12
CA LEU A 151 -22.28 -10.08 3.54
C LEU A 151 -21.60 -9.55 2.28
N ILE A 152 -21.66 -8.23 2.07
CA ILE A 152 -21.01 -7.55 0.96
C ILE A 152 -19.68 -6.96 1.43
N ILE A 153 -18.63 -7.22 0.66
CA ILE A 153 -17.32 -6.58 0.74
C ILE A 153 -17.12 -5.84 -0.58
N ALA A 154 -17.24 -4.51 -0.56
CA ALA A 154 -17.11 -3.70 -1.79
C ALA A 154 -16.00 -2.65 -1.67
N GLY A 155 -15.02 -2.69 -2.57
CA GLY A 155 -13.96 -1.68 -2.65
C GLY A 155 -14.25 -0.59 -3.68
N CYS A 156 -13.75 0.62 -3.45
CA CYS A 156 -13.78 1.69 -4.45
C CYS A 156 -12.81 1.43 -5.62
N ASP A 157 -11.79 0.61 -5.38
CA ASP A 157 -10.81 0.14 -6.35
C ASP A 157 -10.33 -1.29 -5.98
N ARG A 158 -9.45 -1.84 -6.83
CA ARG A 158 -8.95 -3.22 -6.72
C ARG A 158 -8.26 -3.52 -5.38
N ARG A 159 -7.57 -2.55 -4.78
CA ARG A 159 -6.87 -2.72 -3.49
C ARG A 159 -7.81 -2.51 -2.31
N GLY A 160 -8.76 -1.57 -2.40
CA GLY A 160 -9.83 -1.42 -1.41
C GLY A 160 -10.60 -2.72 -1.19
N THR A 161 -10.98 -3.41 -2.27
CA THR A 161 -11.65 -4.72 -2.20
C THR A 161 -10.79 -5.76 -1.47
N ALA A 162 -9.48 -5.80 -1.78
CA ALA A 162 -8.55 -6.71 -1.12
C ALA A 162 -8.41 -6.40 0.38
N TYR A 163 -8.25 -5.13 0.76
CA TYR A 163 -8.13 -4.70 2.15
C TYR A 163 -9.40 -4.95 2.97
N GLY A 164 -10.58 -4.76 2.37
CA GLY A 164 -11.84 -5.10 3.03
C GLY A 164 -11.96 -6.60 3.30
N THR A 165 -11.48 -7.42 2.37
CA THR A 165 -11.45 -8.87 2.54
C THR A 165 -10.46 -9.30 3.63
N PHE A 166 -9.23 -8.77 3.59
CA PHE A 166 -8.24 -9.07 4.63
C PHE A 166 -8.59 -8.51 6.01
N ALA A 167 -9.37 -7.43 6.09
CA ALA A 167 -9.91 -6.96 7.36
C ALA A 167 -10.83 -8.01 8.03
N LEU A 168 -11.56 -8.80 7.23
CA LEU A 168 -12.34 -9.93 7.76
C LEU A 168 -11.44 -11.14 8.08
N SER A 169 -10.41 -11.44 7.28
CA SER A 169 -9.38 -12.42 7.67
C SER A 169 -8.78 -12.11 9.04
N GLU A 170 -8.35 -10.87 9.23
CA GLU A 170 -7.78 -10.37 10.49
C GLU A 170 -8.79 -10.50 11.65
N ALA A 171 -10.05 -10.12 11.42
CA ALA A 171 -11.11 -10.23 12.42
C ALA A 171 -11.46 -11.68 12.80
N MET A 172 -11.23 -12.66 11.90
CA MET A 172 -11.33 -14.10 12.21
C MET A 172 -10.13 -14.64 13.01
N GLY A 173 -9.10 -13.81 13.26
CA GLY A 173 -7.87 -14.21 13.95
C GLY A 173 -6.72 -14.63 13.03
N MET A 174 -6.80 -14.37 11.72
CA MET A 174 -5.69 -14.63 10.81
C MET A 174 -4.66 -13.50 10.86
N SER A 175 -3.49 -13.81 11.41
CA SER A 175 -2.35 -12.87 11.37
C SER A 175 -1.83 -12.68 9.94
N PRO A 176 -1.49 -11.45 9.51
CA PRO A 176 -0.71 -11.21 8.30
C PRO A 176 0.61 -12.00 8.25
N LEU A 177 1.15 -12.35 9.42
CA LEU A 177 2.41 -13.06 9.61
C LEU A 177 2.25 -14.58 9.75
N TYR A 178 1.07 -15.14 9.46
CA TYR A 178 0.80 -16.59 9.60
C TYR A 178 1.82 -17.47 8.85
N TRP A 179 2.35 -16.97 7.73
CA TRP A 179 3.31 -17.69 6.89
C TRP A 179 4.75 -17.20 7.10
N TRP A 180 4.94 -15.89 7.23
CA TRP A 180 6.28 -15.29 7.35
C TRP A 180 6.92 -15.44 8.73
N SER A 181 6.12 -15.70 9.76
CA SER A 181 6.61 -15.90 11.13
C SER A 181 5.88 -17.01 11.87
N ASP A 182 5.29 -17.96 11.12
CA ASP A 182 4.59 -19.15 11.63
C ASP A 182 3.58 -18.85 12.75
N VAL A 183 2.94 -17.66 12.71
CA VAL A 183 1.98 -17.27 13.74
C VAL A 183 0.80 -18.25 13.73
N PRO A 184 0.53 -18.97 14.83
CA PRO A 184 -0.44 -20.05 14.83
C PRO A 184 -1.86 -19.51 14.63
N VAL A 185 -2.63 -20.22 13.80
CA VAL A 185 -4.04 -19.91 13.58
C VAL A 185 -4.88 -20.52 14.70
N LYS A 186 -5.62 -19.67 15.41
CA LYS A 186 -6.58 -20.14 16.43
C LYS A 186 -7.77 -20.81 15.73
N ARG A 187 -8.14 -21.98 16.22
CA ARG A 187 -9.22 -22.80 15.67
C ARG A 187 -10.57 -22.39 16.25
N HIS A 188 -11.57 -22.31 15.39
CA HIS A 188 -12.93 -21.92 15.76
C HIS A 188 -13.95 -22.82 15.03
N ASP A 189 -14.88 -23.44 15.77
CA ASP A 189 -15.88 -24.35 15.20
C ASP A 189 -16.99 -23.61 14.41
N ALA A 190 -17.17 -22.33 14.72
CA ALA A 190 -18.08 -21.44 14.02
C ALA A 190 -17.52 -20.01 13.99
N LEU A 191 -17.98 -19.23 13.01
CA LEU A 191 -17.62 -17.84 12.75
C LEU A 191 -18.89 -17.07 12.41
N TYR A 192 -19.20 -16.08 13.23
CA TYR A 192 -20.32 -15.16 13.07
C TYR A 192 -19.79 -13.74 12.98
N VAL A 193 -20.01 -13.09 11.84
CA VAL A 193 -19.71 -11.65 11.67
C VAL A 193 -20.85 -10.88 12.32
N GLU A 194 -20.54 -9.99 13.26
CA GLU A 194 -21.56 -9.08 13.82
C GLU A 194 -22.23 -8.29 12.70
N ALA A 195 -23.54 -8.04 12.82
CA ALA A 195 -24.25 -7.22 11.83
C ALA A 195 -23.51 -5.88 11.64
N ILE A 196 -23.10 -5.60 10.40
CA ILE A 196 -22.14 -4.53 10.11
C ILE A 196 -22.65 -3.61 9.00
N ASP A 197 -22.38 -2.33 9.18
CA ASP A 197 -22.48 -1.27 8.19
C ASP A 197 -21.29 -0.34 8.38
N TYR A 198 -20.20 -0.64 7.70
CA TYR A 198 -18.90 0.00 7.90
C TYR A 198 -18.36 0.51 6.58
N ALA A 199 -17.88 1.75 6.59
CA ALA A 199 -17.07 2.32 5.52
C ALA A 199 -15.67 2.64 6.08
N SER A 200 -14.63 2.21 5.39
CA SER A 200 -13.25 2.49 5.78
C SER A 200 -12.90 3.95 5.48
N LYS A 201 -11.99 4.51 6.29
CA LYS A 201 -11.31 5.75 5.94
C LYS A 201 -10.30 5.49 4.81
N ALA A 202 -9.97 6.54 4.07
CA ALA A 202 -8.80 6.52 3.19
C ALA A 202 -7.52 6.33 4.04
N PRO A 203 -6.49 5.66 3.50
CA PRO A 203 -5.20 5.58 4.18
C PRO A 203 -4.58 6.97 4.28
N SER A 204 -3.94 7.26 5.41
CA SER A 204 -3.30 8.57 5.65
C SER A 204 -2.08 8.82 4.77
N ILE A 205 -1.44 7.76 4.26
CA ILE A 205 -0.31 7.80 3.33
C ILE A 205 -0.72 7.06 2.06
N LYS A 206 -0.51 7.66 0.88
CA LYS A 206 -1.02 7.11 -0.38
C LYS A 206 -0.29 5.86 -0.86
N TYR A 207 1.05 5.88 -0.85
CA TYR A 207 1.90 4.74 -1.20
C TYR A 207 2.65 4.28 0.05
N ARG A 208 2.66 2.98 0.30
CA ARG A 208 3.13 2.38 1.56
C ARG A 208 3.79 1.06 1.23
N GLY A 209 5.08 0.93 1.51
CA GLY A 209 5.82 -0.22 1.02
C GLY A 209 7.05 -0.56 1.83
N ILE A 210 7.77 -1.55 1.31
CA ILE A 210 9.07 -1.98 1.82
C ILE A 210 10.07 -2.00 0.67
N PHE A 211 11.35 -1.86 1.02
CA PHE A 211 12.47 -2.11 0.14
C PHE A 211 13.20 -3.36 0.63
N ILE A 212 13.28 -4.38 -0.24
CA ILE A 212 14.14 -5.54 0.04
C ILE A 212 15.56 -5.15 -0.37
N ASN A 213 16.39 -4.85 0.63
CA ASN A 213 17.80 -4.46 0.46
C ASN A 213 18.70 -5.27 1.40
N ASP A 214 20.01 -5.20 1.19
CA ASP A 214 21.01 -5.94 1.97
C ASP A 214 20.74 -7.46 2.00
N GLU A 215 20.15 -7.97 0.91
CA GLU A 215 19.46 -9.26 0.86
C GLU A 215 20.38 -10.48 0.81
N GLY A 216 21.68 -10.25 0.53
CA GLY A 216 22.63 -11.28 0.17
C GLY A 216 22.91 -12.33 1.25
N TRP A 217 22.68 -12.00 2.52
CA TRP A 217 22.86 -12.93 3.64
C TRP A 217 21.55 -13.54 4.15
N GLY A 218 20.41 -12.94 3.80
CA GLY A 218 19.09 -13.28 4.34
C GLY A 218 18.18 -13.93 3.32
N ILE A 219 17.27 -13.13 2.75
CA ILE A 219 16.19 -13.63 1.92
C ILE A 219 16.66 -14.28 0.62
N THR A 220 17.75 -13.82 0.01
CA THR A 220 18.24 -14.40 -1.26
C THR A 220 18.76 -15.84 -1.12
N PRO A 221 19.68 -16.16 -0.19
CA PRO A 221 20.09 -17.54 0.04
C PRO A 221 18.95 -18.41 0.60
N TRP A 222 18.01 -17.84 1.35
CA TRP A 222 16.81 -18.58 1.78
C TRP A 222 15.93 -18.95 0.58
N ALA A 223 15.59 -17.99 -0.28
CA ALA A 223 14.70 -18.18 -1.42
C ALA A 223 15.27 -19.23 -2.38
N SER A 224 16.55 -19.07 -2.77
CA SER A 224 17.26 -19.98 -3.67
C SER A 224 17.39 -21.41 -3.13
N LYS A 225 17.38 -21.61 -1.81
CA LYS A 225 17.50 -22.93 -1.18
C LYS A 225 16.18 -23.55 -0.76
N THR A 226 15.08 -22.79 -0.75
CA THR A 226 13.80 -23.23 -0.17
C THR A 226 12.62 -23.08 -1.11
N PHE A 227 12.35 -21.87 -1.59
CA PHE A 227 11.08 -21.51 -2.21
C PHE A 227 11.17 -21.37 -3.73
N ASP A 228 12.27 -20.82 -4.23
CA ASP A 228 12.60 -20.67 -5.66
C ASP A 228 13.84 -21.53 -6.02
N LYS A 229 13.85 -22.78 -5.54
CA LYS A 229 14.97 -23.72 -5.72
C LYS A 229 15.36 -23.95 -7.17
N GLU A 230 14.36 -24.02 -8.05
CA GLU A 230 14.58 -24.29 -9.47
C GLU A 230 15.22 -23.09 -10.18
N LEU A 231 14.98 -21.88 -9.67
CA LEU A 231 15.62 -20.67 -10.15
C LEU A 231 17.03 -20.50 -9.57
N GLY A 232 17.23 -20.95 -8.33
CA GLY A 232 18.48 -20.75 -7.60
C GLY A 232 18.71 -19.28 -7.18
N ASP A 233 17.63 -18.49 -7.09
CA ASP A 233 17.65 -17.05 -6.81
C ASP A 233 16.32 -16.61 -6.15
N ILE A 234 16.15 -15.33 -5.83
CA ILE A 234 14.86 -14.75 -5.44
C ILE A 234 13.94 -14.57 -6.66
N GLY A 235 12.85 -15.33 -6.70
CA GLY A 235 12.02 -15.48 -7.90
C GLY A 235 10.53 -15.19 -7.69
N PRO A 236 9.70 -15.51 -8.71
CA PRO A 236 8.27 -15.22 -8.70
C PRO A 236 7.52 -15.85 -7.54
N LYS A 237 7.94 -17.03 -7.03
CA LYS A 237 7.28 -17.66 -5.88
C LYS A 237 7.50 -16.80 -4.64
N THR A 238 8.75 -16.42 -4.35
CA THR A 238 9.09 -15.57 -3.20
C THR A 238 8.41 -14.21 -3.31
N TYR A 239 8.46 -13.56 -4.48
CA TYR A 239 7.78 -12.28 -4.67
C TYR A 239 6.26 -12.37 -4.51
N ALA A 240 5.62 -13.50 -4.85
CA ALA A 240 4.20 -13.68 -4.58
C ALA A 240 3.89 -13.65 -3.08
N LYS A 241 4.75 -14.25 -2.24
CA LYS A 241 4.61 -14.21 -0.78
C LYS A 241 4.92 -12.84 -0.18
N VAL A 242 5.87 -12.10 -0.77
CA VAL A 242 6.14 -10.70 -0.41
C VAL A 242 4.92 -9.83 -0.73
N CYS A 243 4.37 -9.94 -1.93
CA CYS A 243 3.20 -9.17 -2.35
C CYS A 243 1.96 -9.48 -1.49
N GLU A 244 1.73 -10.76 -1.16
CA GLU A 244 0.67 -11.17 -0.24
C GLU A 244 0.84 -10.51 1.14
N LEU A 245 2.06 -10.52 1.70
CA LEU A 245 2.34 -9.88 2.99
C LEU A 245 2.06 -8.38 2.94
N ILE A 246 2.55 -7.69 1.91
CA ILE A 246 2.33 -6.26 1.72
C ILE A 246 0.83 -5.95 1.71
N LEU A 247 0.02 -6.69 0.95
CA LEU A 247 -1.43 -6.50 0.95
C LEU A 247 -2.09 -6.79 2.30
N ARG A 248 -1.72 -7.88 2.98
CA ARG A 248 -2.28 -8.23 4.31
C ARG A 248 -1.94 -7.17 5.36
N MET A 249 -0.76 -6.53 5.24
CA MET A 249 -0.32 -5.40 6.06
C MET A 249 -0.91 -4.05 5.59
N ARG A 250 -1.80 -4.06 4.59
CA ARG A 250 -2.43 -2.87 3.97
C ARG A 250 -1.42 -1.91 3.33
N GLY A 251 -0.25 -2.42 2.93
CA GLY A 251 0.68 -1.76 2.02
C GLY A 251 0.31 -1.98 0.55
N ASN A 252 0.93 -1.25 -0.35
CA ASN A 252 0.66 -1.29 -1.80
C ASN A 252 1.90 -1.11 -2.68
N MET A 253 3.11 -1.00 -2.13
CA MET A 253 4.31 -0.67 -2.90
C MET A 253 5.50 -1.56 -2.53
N LEU A 254 6.35 -1.85 -3.50
CA LEU A 254 7.56 -2.65 -3.32
C LEU A 254 8.73 -2.07 -4.15
N ALA A 255 9.86 -1.84 -3.49
CA ALA A 255 11.16 -1.80 -4.14
C ALA A 255 11.81 -3.20 -4.00
N PRO A 256 12.14 -3.89 -5.11
CA PRO A 256 12.62 -5.26 -5.07
C PRO A 256 14.12 -5.37 -4.72
N ALA A 257 14.57 -6.61 -4.49
CA ALA A 257 15.99 -6.92 -4.33
C ALA A 257 16.81 -6.47 -5.56
N MET A 258 18.01 -5.95 -5.31
CA MET A 258 18.74 -5.17 -6.31
C MET A 258 20.27 -5.34 -6.28
N HIS A 259 20.84 -5.95 -5.25
CA HIS A 259 22.29 -6.12 -5.12
C HIS A 259 22.81 -7.28 -5.98
N PRO A 260 24.12 -7.32 -6.30
CA PRO A 260 24.74 -8.39 -7.09
C PRO A 260 24.57 -9.82 -6.54
N SER A 261 24.20 -9.95 -5.26
CA SER A 261 23.85 -11.23 -4.66
C SER A 261 22.55 -11.83 -5.17
N SER A 262 21.68 -11.02 -5.79
CA SER A 262 20.40 -11.42 -6.37
C SER A 262 20.34 -11.01 -7.85
N GLY A 263 19.51 -11.68 -8.64
CA GLY A 263 19.13 -11.21 -9.96
C GLY A 263 18.17 -10.02 -9.85
N ALA A 264 18.42 -8.97 -10.63
CA ALA A 264 17.50 -7.84 -10.73
C ALA A 264 16.06 -8.30 -11.01
N PHE A 265 15.08 -7.65 -10.40
CA PHE A 265 13.67 -8.02 -10.49
C PHE A 265 13.19 -8.27 -11.93
N ASN A 266 13.55 -7.37 -12.84
CA ASN A 266 13.10 -7.41 -14.24
C ASN A 266 13.92 -8.38 -15.13
N LYS A 267 14.99 -8.98 -14.60
CA LYS A 267 15.69 -10.09 -15.26
C LYS A 267 14.78 -11.30 -15.45
N TYR A 268 13.82 -11.49 -14.54
CA TYR A 268 12.85 -12.58 -14.56
C TYR A 268 11.47 -12.04 -14.98
N PRO A 269 11.00 -12.31 -16.22
CA PRO A 269 9.78 -11.70 -16.76
C PRO A 269 8.51 -11.93 -15.94
N ASP A 270 8.43 -13.05 -15.22
CA ASP A 270 7.26 -13.41 -14.42
C ASP A 270 7.11 -12.56 -13.15
N ASN A 271 8.19 -11.93 -12.66
CA ASN A 271 8.17 -11.14 -11.43
C ASN A 271 7.19 -9.96 -11.52
N LYS A 272 7.20 -9.22 -12.64
CA LYS A 272 6.28 -8.08 -12.85
C LYS A 272 4.83 -8.53 -12.99
N LEU A 273 4.59 -9.71 -13.57
CA LEU A 273 3.24 -10.30 -13.65
C LEU A 273 2.73 -10.66 -12.26
N VAL A 274 3.60 -11.20 -11.39
CA VAL A 274 3.26 -11.48 -10.00
C VAL A 274 2.89 -10.19 -9.27
N ALA A 275 3.71 -9.14 -9.34
CA ALA A 275 3.40 -7.87 -8.67
C ALA A 275 2.05 -7.27 -9.11
N ASP A 276 1.79 -7.19 -10.43
CA ASP A 276 0.52 -6.67 -10.94
C ASP A 276 -0.68 -7.54 -10.55
N SER A 277 -0.51 -8.87 -10.51
CA SER A 277 -1.58 -9.78 -10.11
C SER A 277 -2.01 -9.59 -8.64
N PHE A 278 -1.14 -9.02 -7.80
CA PHE A 278 -1.44 -8.59 -6.43
C PHE A 278 -1.71 -7.07 -6.33
N ALA A 279 -1.78 -6.36 -7.45
CA ALA A 279 -1.95 -4.91 -7.49
C ALA A 279 -0.89 -4.15 -6.68
N ILE A 280 0.35 -4.65 -6.63
CA ILE A 280 1.47 -3.98 -5.98
C ILE A 280 2.12 -3.01 -6.96
N VAL A 281 2.24 -1.75 -6.53
CA VAL A 281 2.95 -0.69 -7.24
C VAL A 281 4.45 -0.97 -7.15
N MET A 282 5.10 -1.12 -8.29
CA MET A 282 6.56 -1.31 -8.29
C MET A 282 7.28 0.02 -8.31
N THR A 283 8.28 0.16 -7.45
CA THR A 283 9.23 1.26 -7.46
C THR A 283 10.66 0.71 -7.42
N SER A 284 11.64 1.58 -7.37
CA SER A 284 13.06 1.23 -7.35
C SER A 284 13.82 2.13 -6.40
N SER A 285 15.02 1.74 -5.99
CA SER A 285 15.85 2.60 -5.15
C SER A 285 16.23 3.90 -5.86
N HIS A 286 16.72 4.87 -5.11
CA HIS A 286 17.06 6.22 -5.60
C HIS A 286 18.13 6.25 -6.71
N CYS A 287 18.88 5.17 -6.92
CA CYS A 287 19.91 5.07 -7.95
C CYS A 287 19.49 4.21 -9.16
N GLU A 288 18.25 3.72 -9.18
CA GLU A 288 17.71 2.85 -10.22
C GLU A 288 16.65 3.60 -11.04
N PRO A 289 17.03 4.56 -11.88
CA PRO A 289 16.08 5.41 -12.58
C PRO A 289 15.15 4.58 -13.44
N LEU A 290 13.87 4.96 -13.47
CA LEU A 290 12.85 4.34 -14.32
C LEU A 290 12.78 2.81 -14.18
N LEU A 291 12.99 2.29 -12.96
CA LEU A 291 12.99 0.85 -12.61
C LEU A 291 14.14 0.05 -13.24
N PHE A 292 15.20 0.73 -13.68
CA PHE A 292 16.39 0.09 -14.24
C PHE A 292 17.45 -0.12 -13.16
N ASN A 293 17.79 -1.39 -12.91
CA ASN A 293 18.84 -1.72 -11.95
C ASN A 293 20.22 -1.48 -12.57
N ASN A 294 20.79 -0.31 -12.28
CA ASN A 294 22.07 0.07 -12.88
C ASN A 294 23.26 -0.73 -12.36
N VAL A 295 23.10 -1.53 -11.30
CA VAL A 295 24.20 -2.28 -10.67
C VAL A 295 24.47 -3.59 -11.41
N THR A 296 23.41 -4.29 -11.78
CA THR A 296 23.48 -5.66 -12.31
C THR A 296 23.00 -5.76 -13.75
N GLU A 297 22.24 -4.78 -14.24
CA GLU A 297 21.77 -4.76 -15.63
C GLU A 297 22.62 -3.86 -16.54
N TRP A 298 23.44 -2.94 -15.98
CA TRP A 298 24.37 -2.14 -16.77
C TRP A 298 25.69 -2.86 -16.97
N ASP A 299 26.07 -3.07 -18.24
CA ASP A 299 27.33 -3.69 -18.61
C ASP A 299 28.23 -2.67 -19.30
N LYS A 300 29.35 -2.31 -18.66
CA LYS A 300 30.25 -1.28 -19.18
C LYS A 300 30.90 -1.67 -20.51
N GLU A 301 31.21 -2.94 -20.73
CA GLU A 301 31.92 -3.40 -21.92
C GLU A 301 31.03 -3.29 -23.17
N THR A 302 29.73 -3.54 -23.00
CA THR A 302 28.76 -3.57 -24.11
C THR A 302 27.91 -2.30 -24.22
N MET A 303 27.69 -1.57 -23.13
CA MET A 303 26.84 -0.38 -23.08
C MET A 303 27.62 0.93 -22.89
N GLY A 304 28.94 0.84 -22.63
CA GLY A 304 29.80 2.00 -22.39
C GLY A 304 29.70 2.55 -20.97
N ASP A 305 30.23 3.74 -20.76
CA ASP A 305 30.26 4.37 -19.45
C ASP A 305 28.86 4.80 -19.00
N TRP A 306 28.52 4.54 -17.72
CA TRP A 306 27.36 5.14 -17.06
C TRP A 306 27.64 6.61 -16.72
N ASN A 307 27.67 7.44 -17.77
CA ASN A 307 27.98 8.85 -17.69
C ASN A 307 27.09 9.62 -18.67
N TYR A 308 26.20 10.45 -18.14
CA TYR A 308 25.23 11.17 -18.96
C TYR A 308 25.87 12.25 -19.84
N LEU A 309 27.06 12.76 -19.51
CA LEU A 309 27.76 13.74 -20.35
C LEU A 309 28.33 13.10 -21.62
N THR A 310 28.79 11.86 -21.54
CA THR A 310 29.51 11.20 -22.65
C THR A 310 28.72 10.07 -23.32
N ASN A 311 27.67 9.56 -22.67
CA ASN A 311 26.90 8.39 -23.13
C ASN A 311 25.38 8.56 -22.93
N LYS A 312 24.88 9.79 -23.08
CA LYS A 312 23.46 10.12 -22.98
C LYS A 312 22.55 9.18 -23.78
N ASP A 313 22.84 9.01 -25.08
CA ASP A 313 21.99 8.24 -25.99
C ASP A 313 21.95 6.75 -25.63
N GLY A 314 23.08 6.19 -25.18
CA GLY A 314 23.16 4.80 -24.73
C GLY A 314 22.31 4.56 -23.48
N ILE A 315 22.42 5.45 -22.48
CA ILE A 315 21.62 5.40 -21.25
C ILE A 315 20.14 5.53 -21.58
N ASN A 316 19.75 6.57 -22.33
CA ASN A 316 18.35 6.81 -22.68
C ASN A 316 17.75 5.66 -23.49
N LYS A 317 18.52 5.00 -24.37
CA LYS A 317 18.06 3.82 -25.12
C LYS A 317 17.68 2.65 -24.20
N VAL A 318 18.46 2.41 -23.15
CA VAL A 318 18.19 1.32 -22.20
C VAL A 318 16.98 1.66 -21.32
N LEU A 319 16.88 2.89 -20.85
CA LEU A 319 15.73 3.37 -20.08
C LEU A 319 14.43 3.38 -20.90
N ASP A 320 14.50 3.78 -22.17
CA ASP A 320 13.38 3.73 -23.13
C ASP A 320 12.87 2.29 -23.28
N LYS A 321 13.78 1.32 -23.49
CA LYS A 321 13.43 -0.11 -23.53
C LYS A 321 12.76 -0.56 -22.22
N ARG A 322 13.32 -0.21 -21.06
CA ARG A 322 12.74 -0.57 -19.75
C ARG A 322 11.30 -0.07 -19.62
N ILE A 323 11.04 1.19 -19.96
CA ILE A 323 9.68 1.74 -19.86
C ILE A 323 8.74 1.14 -20.91
N SER A 324 9.22 0.75 -22.10
CA SER A 324 8.41 0.01 -23.05
C SER A 324 7.89 -1.34 -22.50
N GLU A 325 8.64 -1.97 -21.60
CA GLU A 325 8.32 -3.28 -21.02
C GLU A 325 7.54 -3.19 -19.69
N ASN A 326 7.69 -2.08 -18.96
CA ASN A 326 7.13 -1.89 -17.63
C ASN A 326 5.99 -0.85 -17.56
N GLY A 327 5.91 0.06 -18.54
CA GLY A 327 4.89 1.12 -18.64
C GLY A 327 3.43 0.64 -18.58
N PRO A 328 3.07 -0.57 -19.08
CA PRO A 328 1.71 -1.09 -18.93
C PRO A 328 1.27 -1.46 -17.50
N TYR A 329 2.21 -1.56 -16.55
CA TYR A 329 1.90 -1.92 -15.15
C TYR A 329 1.84 -0.67 -14.25
N GLU A 330 1.32 -0.83 -13.04
CA GLU A 330 1.29 0.24 -12.05
C GLU A 330 2.66 0.40 -11.37
N ASN A 331 3.29 1.56 -11.55
CA ASN A 331 4.62 1.84 -11.03
C ASN A 331 4.72 3.25 -10.41
N PHE A 332 5.75 3.45 -9.59
CA PHE A 332 6.17 4.75 -9.07
C PHE A 332 7.63 4.98 -9.49
N TYR A 333 7.83 5.88 -10.46
CA TYR A 333 9.10 5.99 -11.17
C TYR A 333 10.11 6.86 -10.45
N THR A 334 11.27 6.28 -10.14
CA THR A 334 12.44 7.04 -9.68
C THR A 334 13.02 7.85 -10.85
N LEU A 335 13.13 9.16 -10.65
CA LEU A 335 13.75 10.10 -11.59
C LEU A 335 15.16 10.52 -11.15
N ALA A 336 15.78 11.32 -12.01
CA ALA A 336 17.17 11.76 -11.95
C ALA A 336 18.16 10.60 -12.14
N MET A 337 19.45 10.86 -11.92
CA MET A 337 20.50 9.88 -12.13
C MET A 337 21.59 10.11 -11.08
N ARG A 338 22.08 9.02 -10.52
CA ARG A 338 23.29 8.96 -9.70
C ARG A 338 24.31 8.04 -10.38
N GLY A 339 25.49 7.91 -9.80
CA GLY A 339 26.46 6.90 -10.24
C GLY A 339 25.90 5.48 -10.12
N ILE A 340 26.69 4.50 -10.59
CA ILE A 340 26.37 3.08 -10.40
C ILE A 340 26.27 2.77 -8.91
N HIS A 341 25.26 1.98 -8.53
CA HIS A 341 24.97 1.67 -7.12
C HIS A 341 24.74 2.96 -6.32
N ASP A 342 25.42 3.19 -5.21
CA ASP A 342 25.19 4.34 -4.34
C ASP A 342 26.24 5.47 -4.49
N ALA A 343 26.94 5.49 -5.65
CA ALA A 343 27.97 6.46 -5.97
C ALA A 343 27.43 7.79 -6.51
N GLY A 344 28.21 8.87 -6.38
CA GLY A 344 27.91 10.16 -6.98
C GLY A 344 28.10 10.19 -8.51
N LEU A 345 27.66 11.28 -9.14
CA LEU A 345 27.89 11.54 -10.56
C LEU A 345 29.38 11.51 -10.90
N VAL A 346 29.76 10.82 -11.98
CA VAL A 346 31.16 10.64 -12.38
C VAL A 346 31.59 11.72 -13.37
N GLY A 347 32.65 12.47 -13.05
CA GLY A 347 33.28 13.41 -13.97
C GLY A 347 32.44 14.64 -14.32
N VAL A 348 31.41 14.96 -13.53
CA VAL A 348 30.55 16.13 -13.73
C VAL A 348 31.12 17.31 -12.94
N PRO A 349 31.52 18.42 -13.59
CA PRO A 349 31.94 19.62 -12.88
C PRO A 349 30.80 20.17 -12.03
N LYS A 350 31.13 20.75 -10.86
CA LYS A 350 30.14 21.20 -9.87
C LYS A 350 29.10 22.11 -10.50
N GLU A 351 29.53 23.08 -11.29
CA GLU A 351 28.72 24.06 -12.02
C GLU A 351 27.76 23.44 -13.06
N ARG A 352 28.04 22.22 -13.53
CA ARG A 352 27.19 21.50 -14.50
C ARG A 352 26.16 20.57 -13.86
N GLU A 353 26.34 20.16 -12.61
CA GLU A 353 25.48 19.18 -11.93
C GLU A 353 24.00 19.55 -11.99
N VAL A 354 23.63 20.79 -11.64
CA VAL A 354 22.22 21.23 -11.67
C VAL A 354 21.64 21.12 -13.08
N SER A 355 22.29 21.74 -14.07
CA SER A 355 21.81 21.71 -15.46
C SER A 355 21.74 20.30 -16.04
N LEU A 356 22.66 19.40 -15.64
CA LEU A 356 22.66 18.02 -16.08
C LEU A 356 21.47 17.26 -15.50
N ILE A 357 21.16 17.43 -14.22
CA ILE A 357 20.00 16.78 -13.61
C ILE A 357 18.70 17.31 -14.21
N GLU A 358 18.57 18.60 -14.52
CA GLU A 358 17.40 19.15 -15.23
C GLU A 358 17.21 18.50 -16.61
N GLU A 359 18.29 18.27 -17.35
CA GLU A 359 18.29 17.57 -18.63
C GLU A 359 17.84 16.12 -18.47
N VAL A 360 18.41 15.39 -17.51
CA VAL A 360 18.03 14.00 -17.18
C VAL A 360 16.55 13.90 -16.83
N LEU A 361 16.05 14.79 -15.96
CA LEU A 361 14.63 14.83 -15.56
C LEU A 361 13.73 15.03 -16.78
N THR A 362 14.11 15.92 -17.70
CA THR A 362 13.35 16.20 -18.92
C THR A 362 13.30 14.97 -19.83
N ASP A 363 14.43 14.33 -20.08
CA ASP A 363 14.50 13.18 -20.99
C ASP A 363 13.78 11.96 -20.42
N GLN A 364 13.90 11.69 -19.13
CA GLN A 364 13.17 10.62 -18.46
C GLN A 364 11.66 10.84 -18.54
N ARG A 365 11.18 12.07 -18.36
CA ARG A 365 9.75 12.42 -18.51
C ARG A 365 9.26 12.27 -19.94
N ASN A 366 10.10 12.58 -20.93
CA ASN A 366 9.81 12.33 -22.34
C ASN A 366 9.68 10.82 -22.62
N ILE A 367 10.55 9.99 -22.03
CA ILE A 367 10.45 8.53 -22.12
C ILE A 367 9.14 8.02 -21.51
N LEU A 368 8.76 8.49 -20.32
CA LEU A 368 7.50 8.11 -19.67
C LEU A 368 6.28 8.47 -20.55
N SER A 369 6.26 9.70 -21.07
CA SER A 369 5.16 10.22 -21.90
C SER A 369 4.98 9.46 -23.22
N LYS A 370 6.02 8.78 -23.71
CA LYS A 370 5.97 7.98 -24.94
C LYS A 370 5.16 6.69 -24.78
N TYR A 371 5.17 6.10 -23.58
CA TYR A 371 4.64 4.74 -23.35
C TYR A 371 3.42 4.68 -22.44
N ILE A 372 3.22 5.68 -21.59
CA ILE A 372 2.15 5.70 -20.61
C ILE A 372 1.07 6.66 -21.12
N PRO A 373 -0.16 6.19 -21.41
CA PRO A 373 -1.21 6.99 -22.05
C PRO A 373 -1.92 7.93 -21.06
N HIS A 374 -1.14 8.65 -20.25
CA HIS A 374 -1.61 9.57 -19.22
C HIS A 374 -0.79 10.87 -19.27
N PRO A 375 -1.38 12.01 -18.88
CA PRO A 375 -0.63 13.25 -18.69
C PRO A 375 0.58 13.03 -17.78
N ILE A 376 1.74 13.60 -18.15
CA ILE A 376 3.00 13.36 -17.44
C ILE A 376 2.94 13.77 -15.95
N ASP A 377 2.12 14.75 -15.62
CA ASP A 377 1.87 15.23 -14.25
C ASP A 377 0.96 14.29 -13.42
N SER A 378 0.31 13.32 -14.05
CA SER A 378 -0.50 12.29 -13.37
C SER A 378 0.24 10.97 -13.16
N ILE A 379 1.41 10.78 -13.80
CA ILE A 379 2.23 9.58 -13.67
C ILE A 379 3.02 9.65 -12.34
N PRO A 380 2.91 8.67 -11.43
CA PRO A 380 3.62 8.70 -10.16
C PRO A 380 5.15 8.70 -10.34
N GLN A 381 5.81 9.75 -9.84
CA GLN A 381 7.24 10.01 -10.02
C GLN A 381 7.86 10.51 -8.72
N GLN A 382 9.05 10.02 -8.38
CA GLN A 382 9.80 10.46 -7.20
C GLN A 382 11.15 11.04 -7.60
N PHE A 383 11.61 11.98 -6.80
CA PHE A 383 12.99 12.44 -6.75
C PHE A 383 13.46 12.33 -5.30
N VAL A 384 14.60 11.68 -5.10
CA VAL A 384 15.18 11.43 -3.78
C VAL A 384 16.46 12.27 -3.66
N PRO A 385 16.45 13.41 -2.92
CA PRO A 385 17.63 14.23 -2.69
C PRO A 385 18.57 13.55 -1.68
N TYR A 386 19.17 12.44 -2.09
CA TYR A 386 20.00 11.60 -1.23
C TYR A 386 21.48 11.94 -1.37
N LYS A 387 22.20 11.99 -0.25
CA LYS A 387 23.63 12.31 -0.18
C LYS A 387 24.00 13.58 -0.96
N GLU A 388 24.84 13.48 -1.99
CA GLU A 388 25.31 14.61 -2.79
C GLU A 388 24.20 15.30 -3.59
N VAL A 389 23.12 14.58 -3.89
CA VAL A 389 21.97 15.11 -4.64
C VAL A 389 21.22 16.16 -3.83
N LEU A 390 21.29 16.12 -2.50
CA LEU A 390 20.71 17.16 -1.65
C LEU A 390 21.38 18.53 -1.88
N ASP A 391 22.71 18.57 -2.00
CA ASP A 391 23.44 19.81 -2.31
C ASP A 391 23.10 20.33 -3.71
N ILE A 392 22.91 19.43 -4.69
CA ILE A 392 22.43 19.80 -6.03
C ILE A 392 21.04 20.43 -5.93
N TYR A 393 20.15 19.87 -5.11
CA TYR A 393 18.82 20.42 -4.87
C TYR A 393 18.87 21.82 -4.25
N GLU A 394 19.64 22.00 -3.19
CA GLU A 394 19.78 23.27 -2.45
C GLU A 394 20.42 24.39 -3.28
N ARG A 395 21.19 24.04 -4.32
CA ARG A 395 21.74 24.99 -5.29
C ARG A 395 20.74 25.48 -6.35
N GLY A 396 19.46 25.13 -6.21
CA GLY A 396 18.38 25.67 -7.03
C GLY A 396 17.92 24.76 -8.17
N LEU A 397 18.15 23.45 -8.07
CA LEU A 397 17.57 22.48 -9.01
C LEU A 397 16.05 22.61 -9.04
N LYS A 398 15.49 22.77 -10.24
CA LYS A 398 14.04 22.83 -10.42
C LYS A 398 13.47 21.43 -10.66
N VAL A 399 12.88 20.86 -9.61
CA VAL A 399 12.12 19.61 -9.69
C VAL A 399 10.67 19.94 -10.10
N PRO A 400 10.11 19.34 -11.18
CA PRO A 400 8.72 19.56 -11.60
C PRO A 400 7.74 19.38 -10.45
N ASP A 401 6.71 20.23 -10.34
CA ASP A 401 5.87 20.35 -9.13
C ASP A 401 5.13 19.06 -8.74
N ASP A 402 4.76 18.25 -9.73
CA ASP A 402 4.06 16.97 -9.60
C ASP A 402 4.97 15.82 -9.10
N VAL A 403 6.29 15.98 -9.16
CA VAL A 403 7.24 14.96 -8.70
C VAL A 403 7.32 15.00 -7.18
N THR A 404 7.12 13.82 -6.56
CA THR A 404 7.19 13.64 -5.11
C THR A 404 8.63 13.81 -4.63
N LEU A 405 8.84 14.70 -3.65
CA LEU A 405 10.12 14.79 -2.96
C LEU A 405 10.16 13.74 -1.86
N VAL A 406 11.07 12.78 -1.95
CA VAL A 406 11.22 11.73 -0.95
C VAL A 406 12.41 12.04 -0.06
N TRP A 407 12.12 12.35 1.19
CA TRP A 407 13.12 12.66 2.21
C TRP A 407 13.66 11.38 2.81
N VAL A 408 14.97 11.34 3.03
CA VAL A 408 15.65 10.18 3.58
C VAL A 408 16.11 10.51 4.99
N ASP A 409 16.09 9.51 5.86
CA ASP A 409 16.80 9.58 7.13
C ASP A 409 18.33 9.60 6.92
N ASP A 410 19.07 9.60 8.01
CA ASP A 410 20.53 9.52 8.03
C ASP A 410 21.06 8.08 7.90
N ASN A 411 20.20 7.15 7.45
CA ASN A 411 20.38 5.70 7.44
C ASN A 411 20.37 5.03 8.82
N TYR A 412 20.18 5.79 9.91
CA TYR A 412 20.10 5.28 11.28
C TYR A 412 18.79 5.68 11.97
N GLY A 413 17.79 6.08 11.17
CA GLY A 413 16.45 6.40 11.61
C GLY A 413 16.17 7.87 11.91
N TYR A 414 17.13 8.79 11.76
CA TYR A 414 16.88 10.22 12.04
C TYR A 414 16.68 11.03 10.76
N MET A 415 15.57 11.76 10.64
CA MET A 415 15.29 12.53 9.44
C MET A 415 16.28 13.68 9.25
N LYS A 416 17.02 13.69 8.14
CA LYS A 416 17.99 14.76 7.83
C LYS A 416 17.33 16.05 7.37
N ARG A 417 16.17 15.93 6.74
CA ARG A 417 15.40 17.04 6.18
C ARG A 417 13.92 16.72 6.23
N LEU A 418 13.11 17.77 6.35
CA LEU A 418 11.66 17.75 6.28
C LEU A 418 11.21 18.80 5.28
N SER A 419 9.99 18.68 4.76
CA SER A 419 9.47 19.67 3.82
C SER A 419 9.30 21.03 4.52
N ASN A 420 9.88 22.07 3.95
CA ASN A 420 9.62 23.44 4.38
C ASN A 420 8.21 23.91 3.94
N PRO A 421 7.71 25.07 4.40
CA PRO A 421 6.35 25.53 4.06
C PRO A 421 6.06 25.68 2.56
N GLN A 422 7.07 25.95 1.73
CA GLN A 422 6.91 26.06 0.27
C GLN A 422 6.84 24.68 -0.38
N GLU A 423 7.74 23.77 0.03
CA GLU A 423 7.74 22.37 -0.44
C GLU A 423 6.43 21.65 -0.09
N GLN A 424 5.81 21.98 1.04
CA GLN A 424 4.51 21.44 1.46
C GLN A 424 3.34 21.79 0.50
N GLN A 425 3.46 22.85 -0.29
CA GLN A 425 2.45 23.28 -1.25
C GLN A 425 2.55 22.59 -2.61
N ARG A 426 3.63 21.84 -2.87
CA ARG A 426 3.84 21.13 -4.14
C ARG A 426 2.73 20.11 -4.38
N SER A 427 2.23 20.04 -5.60
CA SER A 427 1.19 19.07 -6.01
C SER A 427 1.67 17.61 -5.91
N GLY A 428 2.96 17.37 -6.13
CA GLY A 428 3.63 16.10 -5.93
C GLY A 428 3.76 15.67 -4.47
N ARG A 429 3.54 16.60 -3.51
CA ARG A 429 3.69 16.37 -2.06
C ARG A 429 5.09 15.83 -1.73
N ALA A 430 5.22 15.19 -0.57
CA ALA A 430 6.45 14.56 -0.12
C ALA A 430 6.22 13.13 0.38
N GLY A 431 7.30 12.39 0.55
CA GLY A 431 7.32 11.07 1.17
C GLY A 431 8.60 10.79 1.94
N VAL A 432 8.75 9.57 2.43
CA VAL A 432 9.87 9.15 3.26
C VAL A 432 10.50 7.86 2.76
N TYR A 433 11.83 7.83 2.73
CA TYR A 433 12.63 6.61 2.71
C TYR A 433 13.32 6.45 4.07
N TYR A 434 12.97 5.40 4.82
CA TYR A 434 13.39 5.19 6.19
C TYR A 434 14.12 3.86 6.35
N HIS A 435 15.22 3.83 7.13
CA HIS A 435 16.01 2.62 7.31
C HIS A 435 15.68 1.88 8.61
N THR A 436 15.51 0.56 8.49
CA THR A 436 15.51 -0.40 9.61
C THR A 436 16.62 -1.45 9.48
N SER A 437 17.47 -1.29 8.46
CA SER A 437 18.69 -2.03 8.16
C SER A 437 19.55 -1.12 7.29
N TYR A 438 20.88 -1.20 7.41
CA TYR A 438 21.79 -0.47 6.55
C TYR A 438 23.15 -1.16 6.42
N LEU A 439 23.63 -1.28 5.17
CA LEU A 439 25.02 -1.61 4.82
C LEU A 439 25.76 -0.31 4.48
N GLY A 440 26.50 0.24 5.44
CA GLY A 440 27.32 1.41 5.25
C GLY A 440 27.90 1.99 6.54
N ALA A 441 28.55 3.14 6.39
CA ALA A 441 29.24 3.82 7.48
C ALA A 441 28.28 4.51 8.48
N PRO A 442 28.69 4.67 9.76
CA PRO A 442 29.96 4.23 10.36
C PRO A 442 30.04 2.72 10.64
N HIS A 443 28.91 2.02 10.70
CA HIS A 443 28.88 0.56 10.87
C HIS A 443 27.55 -0.01 10.39
N ASP A 444 27.63 -1.16 9.72
CA ASP A 444 26.46 -1.88 9.22
C ASP A 444 25.59 -2.40 10.39
N TYR A 445 24.28 -2.50 10.19
CA TYR A 445 23.37 -3.17 11.13
C TYR A 445 22.35 -4.04 10.38
N LEU A 446 22.78 -5.27 10.06
CA LEU A 446 22.08 -6.15 9.11
C LEU A 446 21.39 -7.36 9.75
N TRP A 447 21.65 -7.62 11.03
CA TRP A 447 21.38 -8.94 11.61
C TRP A 447 19.98 -9.07 12.22
N ILE A 448 19.61 -8.17 13.12
CA ILE A 448 18.33 -8.17 13.84
C ILE A 448 17.77 -6.74 13.91
N CYS A 449 16.48 -6.61 14.20
CA CYS A 449 15.87 -5.29 14.40
C CYS A 449 16.52 -4.57 15.58
N THR A 450 17.09 -3.40 15.31
CA THR A 450 17.72 -2.50 16.30
C THR A 450 17.01 -1.15 16.40
N THR A 451 15.94 -0.93 15.64
CA THR A 451 15.20 0.34 15.59
C THR A 451 14.00 0.33 16.55
N PRO A 452 14.01 1.14 17.62
CA PRO A 452 12.88 1.20 18.55
C PRO A 452 11.62 1.78 17.87
N PRO A 453 10.42 1.23 18.12
CA PRO A 453 9.17 1.79 17.58
C PRO A 453 8.91 3.25 17.97
N VAL A 454 9.40 3.69 19.13
CA VAL A 454 9.28 5.08 19.58
C VAL A 454 10.09 6.04 18.70
N LEU A 455 11.29 5.63 18.27
CA LEU A 455 12.11 6.42 17.34
C LEU A 455 11.40 6.53 15.98
N MET A 456 10.93 5.41 15.44
CA MET A 456 10.16 5.41 14.19
C MET A 456 8.94 6.33 14.28
N TYR A 457 8.16 6.25 15.37
CA TYR A 457 7.01 7.12 15.56
C TYR A 457 7.41 8.60 15.58
N GLU A 458 8.43 8.95 16.36
CA GLU A 458 8.85 10.34 16.55
C GLU A 458 9.31 10.97 15.23
N GLU A 459 10.13 10.26 14.46
CA GLU A 459 10.73 10.75 13.21
C GLU A 459 9.73 10.74 12.05
N LEU A 460 8.94 9.66 11.89
CA LEU A 460 7.92 9.59 10.84
C LEU A 460 6.75 10.54 11.12
N LYS A 461 6.41 10.81 12.38
CA LYS A 461 5.38 11.78 12.73
C LYS A 461 5.80 13.20 12.35
N LYS A 462 7.06 13.59 12.56
CA LYS A 462 7.60 14.87 12.08
C LYS A 462 7.43 15.00 10.56
N ALA A 463 7.84 13.98 9.82
CA ALA A 463 7.71 13.96 8.36
C ALA A 463 6.25 14.12 7.92
N TYR A 464 5.35 13.32 8.52
CA TYR A 464 3.92 13.41 8.26
C TYR A 464 3.34 14.80 8.55
N ASP A 465 3.69 15.41 9.69
CA ASP A 465 3.22 16.75 10.08
C ASP A 465 3.74 17.85 9.14
N THR A 466 4.86 17.59 8.47
CA THR A 466 5.40 18.42 7.39
C THR A 466 4.95 17.98 6.00
N GLY A 467 3.83 17.25 5.89
CA GLY A 467 3.19 16.95 4.60
C GLY A 467 3.80 15.80 3.80
N ALA A 468 4.62 14.95 4.42
CA ALA A 468 5.07 13.70 3.81
C ALA A 468 3.97 12.62 3.90
N ASP A 469 2.96 12.73 3.05
CA ASP A 469 1.79 11.84 3.00
C ASP A 469 1.62 11.09 1.66
N ARG A 470 2.61 11.20 0.76
CA ARG A 470 2.55 10.59 -0.56
C ARG A 470 3.22 9.23 -0.62
N TYR A 471 4.51 9.14 -0.28
CA TYR A 471 5.37 7.97 -0.50
C TYR A 471 5.95 7.45 0.81
#